data_AF-A0A849AR96-F1
#
_entry.id   AF-A0A849AR96-F1
#
_cell.length_a   1.000
_cell.length_b   1.000
_cell.length_c   1.000
_cell.angle_alpha   90.00
_cell.angle_beta   90.00
_cell.angle_gamma   90.00
#
_symmetry.space_group_name_H-M   'P 1'
#
loop_
_entity.id
_entity.type
_entity.pdbx_description
1 polymer ?
#
loop_
_entity_poly.entity_id
_entity_poly.type
_entity_poly.pdbx_seq_one_letter_code
_entity_poly.pdbx_strand_id
1 'polypeptide(L)'
;MRVSALFRFPLKGFPAEQINAGFARAGSGFDGDRAFAFTTGAAPAVPGQWAGPRTFTVLKNDTSLQQWQVHTRHDVSAPEAGVAIDLQAPDGKQVSFSIDEPESLRAAEDFLAARLTPHGPHRRELVSADQGMFDSQVSGLSIINPATAQALEGLAGGPVDPLRFRGNILIDGLPAFAEFGLVGKRLRIGGVEAVVRSPIERCSATEVDPTSGAADLPIPRLLAAGCGHLHCGIYLSVTTNGEIRPGDRIEILGEAPAEALKRQTAPREMSVEAVDCREGVAEIRLRDDLGFISDFYSPGMHVRVHLPASPAGTPTWRCYTVTGVTGNALDLRVRIRTGVSHPLAGMKAGDRLLVSGPFGQVTADRLGDEVVFLTAGIGITPALSLLPGLAGRQVRILHSERSPAPSRLWEELTDLAAGMSPAPELTRRCTDPTHDGSRLSAAELACHVGPSTSLVICGPPAFTAAAIDAAAAAGLAAEQIHTEIFTSPADMTCIDLSRYAPEAGVPATVTTASGTVFDWTPEQGMLLDALERCDVDVDSLCRAGACGKCALTLRAGQIAYPIEPSAPRDADEVLVCSAVPLGPVEIDV
;
A
#
# COMPACT_ATOMS: atom_id res chain seq x y z
N MET A 1 -16.22 19.05 -10.36
CA MET A 1 -15.01 19.26 -9.55
C MET A 1 -14.50 20.67 -9.76
N ARG A 2 -13.97 21.30 -8.71
CA ARG A 2 -13.36 22.64 -8.78
C ARG A 2 -12.11 22.70 -7.92
N VAL A 3 -11.19 23.59 -8.25
CA VAL A 3 -10.03 23.91 -7.40
C VAL A 3 -10.52 24.69 -6.18
N SER A 4 -10.17 24.27 -4.97
CA SER A 4 -10.52 24.96 -3.74
C SER A 4 -9.36 25.79 -3.17
N ALA A 5 -8.14 25.26 -3.24
CA ALA A 5 -6.93 25.98 -2.83
C ALA A 5 -5.71 25.51 -3.63
N LEU A 6 -4.69 26.36 -3.70
CA LEU A 6 -3.43 26.09 -4.37
C LEU A 6 -2.26 26.31 -3.41
N PHE A 7 -1.27 25.43 -3.51
CA PHE A 7 -0.07 25.43 -2.70
C PHE A 7 1.18 25.21 -3.54
N ARG A 8 2.24 25.87 -3.11
CA ARG A 8 3.59 25.74 -3.66
C ARG A 8 4.56 25.42 -2.54
N PHE A 9 5.55 24.59 -2.81
CA PHE A 9 6.59 24.15 -1.89
C PHE A 9 7.96 24.58 -2.45
N PRO A 10 8.39 25.84 -2.25
CA PRO A 10 9.53 26.38 -2.99
C PRO A 10 10.84 25.62 -2.78
N LEU A 11 11.03 25.12 -1.56
CA LEU A 11 12.16 24.30 -1.16
C LEU A 11 11.68 22.89 -0.78
N LYS A 12 12.25 21.85 -1.38
CA LYS A 12 11.88 20.45 -1.14
C LYS A 12 12.00 20.11 0.35
N GLY A 13 10.93 19.57 0.93
CA GLY A 13 10.87 19.19 2.34
C GLY A 13 10.36 20.28 3.28
N PHE A 14 10.35 21.55 2.87
CA PHE A 14 9.94 22.67 3.71
C PHE A 14 8.42 22.96 3.58
N PRO A 15 7.85 23.86 4.41
CA PRO A 15 6.44 24.22 4.36
C PRO A 15 5.98 24.78 3.03
N ALA A 16 4.67 24.74 2.83
CA ALA A 16 4.02 25.35 1.67
C ALA A 16 3.82 26.85 1.88
N GLU A 17 3.76 27.58 0.77
CA GLU A 17 3.05 28.85 0.68
C GLU A 17 1.72 28.63 -0.07
N GLN A 18 0.66 29.26 0.43
CA GLN A 18 -0.62 29.29 -0.29
C GLN A 18 -0.57 30.36 -1.38
N ILE A 19 -1.02 30.01 -2.59
CA ILE A 19 -1.00 30.91 -3.76
C ILE A 19 -2.41 31.15 -4.30
N ASN A 20 -2.66 32.35 -4.83
CA ASN A 20 -3.95 32.70 -5.45
C ASN A 20 -3.99 32.44 -6.96
N ALA A 21 -2.82 32.17 -7.55
CA ALA A 21 -2.65 31.73 -8.93
C ALA A 21 -1.31 30.99 -9.06
N GLY A 22 -1.28 29.94 -9.87
CA GLY A 22 -0.07 29.20 -10.20
C GLY A 22 0.03 28.98 -11.71
N PHE A 23 1.12 29.44 -12.32
CA PHE A 23 1.43 29.11 -13.71
C PHE A 23 2.13 27.76 -13.75
N ALA A 24 1.52 26.76 -14.40
CA ALA A 24 2.05 25.42 -14.56
C ALA A 24 2.74 25.28 -15.93
N ARG A 25 3.88 24.57 -15.95
CA ARG A 25 4.63 24.30 -17.18
C ARG A 25 4.53 22.84 -17.61
N ALA A 26 4.38 22.61 -18.91
CA ALA A 26 4.40 21.28 -19.50
C ALA A 26 5.69 20.55 -19.13
N GLY A 27 5.57 19.29 -18.70
CA GLY A 27 6.70 18.49 -18.21
C GLY A 27 7.20 18.85 -16.80
N SER A 28 6.60 19.84 -16.13
CA SER A 28 6.98 20.28 -14.77
C SER A 28 5.73 20.61 -13.94
N GLY A 29 5.89 21.43 -12.89
CA GLY A 29 4.87 21.85 -11.95
C GLY A 29 4.55 23.34 -12.04
N PHE A 30 4.17 23.94 -10.91
CA PHE A 30 4.03 25.40 -10.81
C PHE A 30 5.40 26.08 -10.83
N ASP A 31 5.46 27.29 -11.39
CA ASP A 31 6.65 28.13 -11.34
C ASP A 31 7.12 28.35 -9.90
N GLY A 32 8.37 28.01 -9.63
CA GLY A 32 8.96 28.07 -8.29
C GLY A 32 8.54 26.95 -7.34
N ASP A 33 7.77 25.95 -7.78
CA ASP A 33 7.49 24.78 -6.96
C ASP A 33 8.67 23.81 -6.96
N ARG A 34 9.12 23.44 -5.75
CA ARG A 34 10.30 22.60 -5.51
C ARG A 34 11.50 23.03 -6.36
N ALA A 35 11.69 24.35 -6.50
CA ALA A 35 12.77 24.92 -7.29
C ALA A 35 14.15 24.49 -6.79
N PHE A 36 14.25 24.26 -5.48
CA PHE A 36 15.48 23.82 -4.84
C PHE A 36 15.26 22.60 -3.94
N ALA A 37 16.34 21.86 -3.69
CA ALA A 37 16.44 20.89 -2.61
C ALA A 37 17.79 21.02 -1.92
N PHE A 38 17.81 20.87 -0.60
CA PHE A 38 19.04 20.89 0.18
C PHE A 38 19.53 19.45 0.39
N THR A 39 20.80 19.17 0.12
CA THR A 39 21.33 17.81 0.23
C THR A 39 21.61 17.40 1.68
N THR A 40 21.54 16.09 1.95
CA THR A 40 21.81 15.53 3.28
C THR A 40 23.30 15.50 3.65
N GLY A 41 24.18 15.56 2.65
CA GLY A 41 25.63 15.35 2.80
C GLY A 41 26.04 13.87 2.80
N ALA A 42 25.12 12.94 2.58
CA ALA A 42 25.42 11.50 2.48
C ALA A 42 26.21 11.14 1.22
N ALA A 43 26.03 11.89 0.14
CA ALA A 43 26.74 11.72 -1.13
C ALA A 43 27.00 13.10 -1.76
N PRO A 44 28.02 13.25 -2.61
CA PRO A 44 28.24 14.48 -3.36
C PRO A 44 27.05 14.75 -4.29
N ALA A 45 26.62 16.01 -4.34
CA ALA A 45 25.57 16.43 -5.25
C ALA A 45 26.13 16.59 -6.67
N VAL A 46 25.30 16.36 -7.68
CA VAL A 46 25.63 16.71 -9.07
C VAL A 46 24.76 17.89 -9.47
N PRO A 47 25.33 19.09 -9.69
CA PRO A 47 24.56 20.27 -10.08
C PRO A 47 23.73 20.04 -11.34
N GLY A 48 22.51 20.57 -11.36
CA GLY A 48 21.58 20.46 -12.50
C GLY A 48 20.97 19.07 -12.71
N GLN A 49 21.29 18.09 -11.87
CA GLN A 49 20.73 16.74 -11.97
C GLN A 49 19.72 16.46 -10.87
N TRP A 50 18.62 15.83 -11.28
CA TRP A 50 17.70 15.24 -10.34
C TRP A 50 18.33 13.99 -9.72
N ALA A 51 18.25 13.90 -8.39
CA ALA A 51 18.61 12.71 -7.63
C ALA A 51 17.38 12.18 -6.87
N GLY A 52 17.46 10.93 -6.41
CA GLY A 52 16.39 10.34 -5.63
C GLY A 52 16.13 11.10 -4.31
N PRO A 53 14.92 11.03 -3.73
CA PRO A 53 14.56 11.75 -2.51
C PRO A 53 15.50 11.53 -1.30
N ARG A 54 16.23 10.40 -1.26
CA ARG A 54 17.21 10.05 -0.21
C ARG A 54 18.45 10.95 -0.19
N THR A 55 18.70 11.69 -1.26
CA THR A 55 19.83 12.63 -1.36
C THR A 55 19.53 13.96 -0.64
N PHE A 56 18.27 14.22 -0.28
CA PHE A 56 17.83 15.51 0.21
C PHE A 56 17.35 15.47 1.66
N THR A 57 17.56 16.58 2.37
CA THR A 57 16.98 16.83 3.69
C THR A 57 15.50 17.11 3.50
N VAL A 58 14.66 16.26 4.07
CA VAL A 58 13.20 16.26 3.90
C VAL A 58 12.53 15.91 5.23
N LEU A 59 11.22 16.12 5.37
CA LEU A 59 10.48 15.70 6.59
C LEU A 59 10.65 14.22 6.95
N LYS A 60 11.08 13.42 5.96
CA LYS A 60 11.66 12.07 6.06
C LYS A 60 12.58 11.89 7.28
N ASN A 61 13.61 12.72 7.28
CA ASN A 61 14.79 12.60 8.12
C ASN A 61 14.98 13.79 9.06
N ASP A 62 14.26 14.89 8.84
CA ASP A 62 14.28 16.06 9.71
C ASP A 62 12.88 16.70 9.75
N THR A 63 12.13 16.48 10.83
CA THR A 63 10.80 17.06 11.01
C THR A 63 10.85 18.55 11.36
N SER A 64 12.01 19.06 11.82
CA SER A 64 12.17 20.47 12.20
C SER A 64 12.00 21.42 11.01
N LEU A 65 12.15 20.91 9.78
CA LEU A 65 11.90 21.66 8.55
C LEU A 65 10.51 22.32 8.54
N GLN A 66 9.50 21.69 9.16
CA GLN A 66 8.15 22.22 9.18
C GLN A 66 8.01 23.52 9.99
N GLN A 67 9.00 23.85 10.83
CA GLN A 67 9.03 25.06 11.67
C GLN A 67 9.63 26.28 10.96
N TRP A 68 10.10 26.12 9.72
CA TRP A 68 10.68 27.21 8.92
C TRP A 68 9.60 27.99 8.17
N GLN A 69 9.91 29.20 7.73
CA GLN A 69 9.03 29.94 6.80
C GLN A 69 9.73 30.09 5.46
N VAL A 70 9.01 29.80 4.38
CA VAL A 70 9.53 29.83 3.01
C VAL A 70 8.57 30.61 2.15
N HIS A 71 9.09 31.61 1.43
CA HIS A 71 8.33 32.41 0.48
C HIS A 71 9.06 32.52 -0.84
N THR A 72 8.32 32.40 -1.93
CA THR A 72 8.86 32.72 -3.25
C THR A 72 8.82 34.22 -3.47
N ARG A 73 9.95 34.81 -3.89
CA ARG A 73 10.01 36.18 -4.36
C ARG A 73 10.05 36.20 -5.89
N HIS A 74 9.02 36.79 -6.49
CA HIS A 74 9.01 37.06 -7.93
C HIS A 74 9.48 38.48 -8.16
N ASP A 75 10.51 38.65 -9.00
CA ASP A 75 10.86 39.99 -9.48
C ASP A 75 9.88 40.41 -10.58
N VAL A 76 8.94 41.29 -10.22
CA VAL A 76 7.94 41.84 -11.13
C VAL A 76 8.60 42.63 -12.28
N SER A 77 9.84 43.10 -12.09
CA SER A 77 10.59 43.87 -13.08
C SER A 77 11.42 43.01 -14.04
N ALA A 78 11.65 41.73 -13.71
CA ALA A 78 12.40 40.78 -14.52
C ALA A 78 11.72 39.38 -14.50
N PRO A 79 10.63 39.18 -15.26
CA PRO A 79 9.87 37.93 -15.26
C PRO A 79 10.65 36.70 -15.78
N GLU A 80 11.77 36.93 -16.45
CA GLU A 80 12.69 35.89 -16.94
C GLU A 80 13.79 35.53 -15.94
N ALA A 81 13.91 36.26 -14.82
CA ALA A 81 14.85 35.94 -13.76
C ALA A 81 14.42 34.66 -13.03
N GLY A 82 15.41 33.88 -12.61
CA GLY A 82 15.24 32.67 -11.82
C GLY A 82 14.53 32.93 -10.50
N VAL A 83 14.00 31.86 -9.92
CA VAL A 83 13.18 31.91 -8.71
C VAL A 83 14.05 32.27 -7.51
N ALA A 84 13.73 33.38 -6.83
CA ALA A 84 14.33 33.76 -5.56
C ALA A 84 13.48 33.24 -4.37
N ILE A 85 14.15 32.82 -3.30
CA ILE A 85 13.52 32.30 -2.08
C ILE A 85 13.93 33.12 -0.88
N ASP A 86 12.94 33.46 -0.06
CA ASP A 86 13.11 33.99 1.29
C ASP A 86 12.88 32.89 2.31
N LEU A 87 13.89 32.63 3.13
CA LEU A 87 13.90 31.56 4.10
C LEU A 87 14.12 32.12 5.51
N GLN A 88 13.18 31.85 6.41
CA GLN A 88 13.31 32.17 7.84
C GLN A 88 13.44 30.89 8.66
N ALA A 89 14.48 30.85 9.51
CA ALA A 89 14.69 29.79 10.47
C ALA A 89 13.82 29.97 11.74
N PRO A 90 13.60 28.91 12.54
CA PRO A 90 12.86 29.01 13.80
C PRO A 90 13.49 29.97 14.82
N ASP A 91 14.79 30.26 14.71
CA ASP A 91 15.50 31.24 15.53
C ASP A 91 15.24 32.70 15.11
N GLY A 92 14.38 32.91 14.11
CA GLY A 92 13.99 34.22 13.58
C GLY A 92 14.95 34.81 12.55
N LYS A 93 16.14 34.23 12.36
CA LYS A 93 17.10 34.71 11.35
C LYS A 93 16.63 34.33 9.95
N GLN A 94 17.04 35.12 8.96
CA GLN A 94 16.59 34.99 7.59
C GLN A 94 17.76 34.99 6.60
N VAL A 95 17.55 34.34 5.45
CA VAL A 95 18.43 34.40 4.29
C VAL A 95 17.57 34.44 3.02
N SER A 96 18.05 35.18 2.02
CA SER A 96 17.46 35.22 0.68
C SER A 96 18.47 34.65 -0.32
N PHE A 97 18.00 33.88 -1.30
CA PHE A 97 18.87 33.35 -2.35
C PHE A 97 18.14 33.18 -3.68
N SER A 98 18.89 33.23 -4.78
CA SER A 98 18.42 32.96 -6.14
C SER A 98 19.40 32.07 -6.87
N ILE A 99 18.91 31.24 -7.80
CA ILE A 99 19.73 30.40 -8.66
C ILE A 99 20.72 31.22 -9.51
N ASP A 100 20.36 32.45 -9.86
CA ASP A 100 21.17 33.34 -10.69
C ASP A 100 22.28 34.05 -9.90
N GLU A 101 22.31 33.89 -8.58
CA GLU A 101 23.24 34.57 -7.68
C GLU A 101 24.04 33.55 -6.85
N PRO A 102 25.18 33.02 -7.37
CA PRO A 102 25.96 31.98 -6.72
C PRO A 102 26.45 32.32 -5.30
N GLU A 103 26.71 33.59 -5.02
CA GLU A 103 27.10 34.05 -3.68
C GLU A 103 25.95 33.93 -2.68
N SER A 104 24.71 34.22 -3.12
CA SER A 104 23.51 34.07 -2.29
C SER A 104 23.23 32.59 -1.97
N LEU A 105 23.46 31.68 -2.93
CA LEU A 105 23.35 30.24 -2.73
C LEU A 105 24.33 29.74 -1.67
N ARG A 106 25.61 30.13 -1.77
CA ARG A 106 26.61 29.74 -0.76
C ARG A 106 26.26 30.23 0.63
N ALA A 107 25.79 31.47 0.75
CA ALA A 107 25.34 32.01 2.03
C ALA A 107 24.14 31.23 2.58
N ALA A 108 23.18 30.84 1.75
CA ALA A 108 22.03 30.03 2.14
C ALA A 108 22.40 28.59 2.52
N GLU A 109 23.34 27.97 1.81
CA GLU A 109 23.89 26.66 2.14
C GLU A 109 24.55 26.65 3.52
N ASP A 110 25.40 27.63 3.80
CA ASP A 110 26.04 27.78 5.11
C ASP A 110 25.00 28.08 6.20
N PHE A 111 23.97 28.88 5.87
CA PHE A 111 22.87 29.21 6.77
C PHE A 111 22.03 27.97 7.17
N LEU A 112 21.71 27.12 6.20
CA LEU A 112 21.01 25.85 6.40
C LEU A 112 21.91 24.85 7.13
N ALA A 113 23.17 24.73 6.70
CA ALA A 113 24.11 23.78 7.26
C ALA A 113 24.42 24.05 8.75
N ALA A 114 24.37 25.31 9.17
CA ALA A 114 24.55 25.68 10.58
C ALA A 114 23.37 25.28 11.49
N ARG A 115 22.20 24.90 10.92
CA ARG A 115 20.95 24.69 11.67
C ARG A 115 20.34 23.31 11.53
N LEU A 116 20.61 22.63 10.43
CA LEU A 116 20.08 21.30 10.16
C LEU A 116 21.14 20.24 10.43
N THR A 117 20.74 19.04 10.84
CA THR A 117 21.69 17.95 11.13
C THR A 117 22.22 17.33 9.83
N PRO A 118 23.55 17.14 9.67
CA PRO A 118 24.09 16.43 8.51
C PRO A 118 23.91 14.90 8.66
N HIS A 119 23.72 14.20 7.53
CA HIS A 119 23.67 12.73 7.49
C HIS A 119 24.86 12.12 6.73
N GLY A 120 25.94 12.87 6.55
CA GLY A 120 27.16 12.37 5.95
C GLY A 120 28.29 13.40 5.93
N PRO A 121 29.46 13.00 5.43
CA PRO A 121 30.68 13.80 5.51
C PRO A 121 30.80 14.85 4.39
N HIS A 122 29.94 14.81 3.38
CA HIS A 122 30.01 15.73 2.25
C HIS A 122 29.41 17.08 2.59
N ARG A 123 29.90 18.12 1.91
CA ARG A 123 29.30 19.45 1.96
C ARG A 123 27.84 19.36 1.52
N ARG A 124 26.96 20.06 2.24
CA ARG A 124 25.55 20.16 1.89
C ARG A 124 25.32 21.36 0.99
N GLU A 125 24.54 21.14 -0.06
CA GLU A 125 24.42 22.06 -1.19
C GLU A 125 22.94 22.25 -1.54
N LEU A 126 22.61 23.43 -2.05
CA LEU A 126 21.32 23.72 -2.65
C LEU A 126 21.40 23.35 -4.13
N VAL A 127 20.58 22.39 -4.54
CA VAL A 127 20.51 21.94 -5.92
C VAL A 127 19.16 22.25 -6.56
N SER A 128 19.20 22.46 -7.87
CA SER A 128 18.05 22.69 -8.73
C SER A 128 18.16 21.81 -9.98
N ALA A 129 17.03 21.62 -10.65
CA ALA A 129 16.93 20.94 -11.94
C ALA A 129 15.82 21.62 -12.77
N ASP A 130 15.94 21.61 -14.10
CA ASP A 130 15.00 22.30 -15.01
C ASP A 130 13.54 21.89 -14.79
N GLN A 131 13.32 20.60 -14.52
CA GLN A 131 11.99 20.07 -14.25
C GLN A 131 11.52 20.30 -12.81
N GLY A 132 12.39 20.79 -11.91
CA GLY A 132 12.19 20.92 -10.46
C GLY A 132 12.55 19.68 -9.64
N MET A 133 12.70 19.85 -8.33
CA MET A 133 13.14 18.82 -7.38
C MET A 133 11.97 17.97 -6.83
N PHE A 134 11.09 17.56 -7.73
CA PHE A 134 9.90 16.75 -7.43
C PHE A 134 10.26 15.33 -6.94
N ASP A 135 9.30 14.63 -6.33
CA ASP A 135 9.49 13.23 -5.93
C ASP A 135 9.49 12.27 -7.13
N SER A 136 8.96 12.72 -8.27
CA SER A 136 9.02 12.02 -9.55
C SER A 136 9.54 12.94 -10.64
N GLN A 137 10.39 12.42 -11.53
CA GLN A 137 10.89 13.18 -12.69
C GLN A 137 9.81 13.57 -13.71
N VAL A 138 8.64 12.91 -13.67
CA VAL A 138 7.59 13.02 -14.71
C VAL A 138 6.32 13.69 -14.18
N SER A 139 6.18 13.81 -12.85
CA SER A 139 4.98 14.35 -12.22
C SER A 139 5.33 15.62 -11.45
N GLY A 140 4.88 16.77 -11.96
CA GLY A 140 5.15 18.08 -11.36
C GLY A 140 3.99 18.69 -10.56
N LEU A 141 2.78 18.12 -10.64
CA LEU A 141 1.64 18.56 -9.81
C LEU A 141 0.96 17.37 -9.14
N SER A 142 0.22 17.68 -8.09
CA SER A 142 -0.57 16.70 -7.34
C SER A 142 -1.90 17.29 -6.89
N ILE A 143 -2.93 16.45 -6.89
CA ILE A 143 -4.25 16.77 -6.35
C ILE A 143 -4.46 16.00 -5.04
N ILE A 144 -4.95 16.70 -4.02
CA ILE A 144 -5.51 16.10 -2.81
C ILE A 144 -7.01 16.40 -2.78
N ASN A 145 -7.79 15.38 -2.48
CA ASN A 145 -9.20 15.53 -2.17
C ASN A 145 -9.36 15.70 -0.65
N PRO A 146 -9.77 16.87 -0.13
CA PRO A 146 -9.99 17.08 1.30
C PRO A 146 -11.01 16.12 1.89
N ALA A 147 -11.99 15.64 1.11
CA ALA A 147 -12.94 14.63 1.58
C ALA A 147 -12.25 13.30 1.93
N THR A 148 -11.17 12.95 1.23
CA THR A 148 -10.33 11.78 1.56
C THR A 148 -9.60 11.98 2.88
N ALA A 149 -9.03 13.16 3.12
CA ALA A 149 -8.40 13.48 4.40
C ALA A 149 -9.42 13.42 5.55
N GLN A 150 -10.61 13.98 5.34
CA GLN A 150 -11.70 13.97 6.31
C GLN A 150 -12.16 12.53 6.65
N ALA A 151 -12.21 11.63 5.67
CA ALA A 151 -12.57 10.23 5.92
C ALA A 151 -11.59 9.49 6.84
N LEU A 152 -10.38 10.03 7.03
CA LEU A 152 -9.39 9.49 7.97
C LEU A 152 -9.58 10.01 9.40
N GLU A 153 -10.37 11.06 9.62
CA GLU A 153 -10.54 11.67 10.96
C GLU A 153 -11.11 10.68 11.97
N GLY A 154 -12.06 9.85 11.55
CA GLY A 154 -12.62 8.79 12.38
C GLY A 154 -11.59 7.73 12.79
N LEU A 155 -10.59 7.46 11.93
CA LEU A 155 -9.48 6.54 12.23
C LEU A 155 -8.39 7.21 13.07
N ALA A 156 -8.15 8.50 12.83
CA ALA A 156 -7.15 9.31 13.53
C ALA A 156 -7.59 9.73 14.94
N GLY A 157 -8.90 9.70 15.23
CA GLY A 157 -9.46 10.19 16.50
C GLY A 157 -9.44 11.72 16.60
N GLY A 158 -9.32 12.43 15.48
CA GLY A 158 -9.18 13.88 15.42
C GLY A 158 -9.10 14.41 13.99
N PRO A 159 -9.07 15.75 13.80
CA PRO A 159 -9.02 16.37 12.48
C PRO A 159 -7.72 16.02 11.75
N VAL A 160 -7.82 15.85 10.42
CA VAL A 160 -6.67 15.52 9.56
C VAL A 160 -6.53 16.63 8.51
N ASP A 161 -5.53 17.49 8.70
CA ASP A 161 -5.26 18.59 7.76
C ASP A 161 -4.79 18.05 6.39
N PRO A 162 -5.48 18.39 5.27
CA PRO A 162 -5.07 18.00 3.92
C PRO A 162 -3.65 18.43 3.54
N LEU A 163 -3.10 19.49 4.15
CA LEU A 163 -1.76 19.99 3.86
C LEU A 163 -0.65 19.02 4.32
N ARG A 164 -0.96 18.09 5.25
CA ARG A 164 -0.09 16.95 5.60
C ARG A 164 0.31 16.13 4.39
N PHE A 165 -0.57 16.02 3.39
CA PHE A 165 -0.33 15.27 2.16
C PHE A 165 0.48 16.06 1.12
N ARG A 166 0.91 17.29 1.43
CA ARG A 166 1.83 18.10 0.64
C ARG A 166 1.47 18.20 -0.85
N GLY A 167 0.18 18.31 -1.14
CA GLY A 167 -0.30 18.42 -2.51
C GLY A 167 -0.43 19.87 -2.98
N ASN A 168 -0.38 20.05 -4.30
CA ASN A 168 -0.37 21.37 -4.92
C ASN A 168 -1.77 21.95 -5.12
N ILE A 169 -2.75 21.08 -5.40
CA ILE A 169 -4.11 21.46 -5.74
C ILE A 169 -5.06 20.74 -4.78
N LEU A 170 -5.81 21.50 -3.98
CA LEU A 170 -6.96 20.98 -3.28
C LEU A 170 -8.20 21.13 -4.15
N ILE A 171 -9.10 20.15 -4.10
CA ILE A 171 -10.30 20.12 -4.94
C ILE A 171 -11.58 19.93 -4.13
N ASP A 172 -12.68 20.44 -4.66
CA ASP A 172 -14.03 20.21 -4.15
C ASP A 172 -14.88 19.43 -5.15
N GLY A 173 -15.93 18.78 -4.61
CA GLY A 173 -16.95 18.11 -5.41
C GLY A 173 -16.61 16.69 -5.84
N LEU A 174 -15.74 16.01 -5.07
CA LEU A 174 -15.56 14.55 -5.12
C LEU A 174 -15.85 13.93 -3.75
N PRO A 175 -16.53 12.78 -3.68
CA PRO A 175 -16.55 11.95 -2.49
C PRO A 175 -15.14 11.48 -2.10
N ALA A 176 -14.95 11.07 -0.85
CA ALA A 176 -13.69 10.49 -0.39
C ALA A 176 -13.23 9.33 -1.29
N PHE A 177 -11.94 9.29 -1.60
CA PHE A 177 -11.24 8.31 -2.46
C PHE A 177 -11.66 8.28 -3.93
N ALA A 178 -12.66 9.06 -4.35
CA ALA A 178 -13.12 9.10 -5.73
C ALA A 178 -12.08 9.70 -6.71
N GLU A 179 -11.06 10.41 -6.21
CA GLU A 179 -9.95 10.89 -7.02
C GLU A 179 -9.17 9.75 -7.70
N PHE A 180 -9.19 8.53 -7.14
CA PHE A 180 -8.54 7.37 -7.77
C PHE A 180 -9.24 6.93 -9.06
N GLY A 181 -10.52 7.25 -9.26
CA GLY A 181 -11.23 7.06 -10.52
C GLY A 181 -10.78 8.01 -11.64
N LEU A 182 -10.01 9.05 -11.29
CA LEU A 182 -9.43 9.97 -12.28
C LEU A 182 -8.12 9.42 -12.88
N VAL A 183 -7.53 8.38 -12.32
CA VAL A 183 -6.29 7.79 -12.84
C VAL A 183 -6.53 7.27 -14.25
N GLY A 184 -5.64 7.62 -15.18
CA GLY A 184 -5.85 7.31 -16.60
C GLY A 184 -6.67 8.35 -17.35
N LYS A 185 -7.15 9.42 -16.71
CA LYS A 185 -7.87 10.51 -17.38
C LYS A 185 -6.96 11.67 -17.78
N ARG A 186 -7.35 12.36 -18.86
CA ARG A 186 -6.87 13.70 -19.20
C ARG A 186 -7.83 14.72 -18.61
N LEU A 187 -7.29 15.71 -17.90
CA LEU A 187 -8.05 16.76 -17.23
C LEU A 187 -7.73 18.11 -17.84
N ARG A 188 -8.73 18.99 -17.91
CA ARG A 188 -8.53 20.45 -18.00
C ARG A 188 -8.78 21.06 -16.63
N ILE A 189 -7.82 21.83 -16.14
CA ILE A 189 -7.85 22.54 -14.86
C ILE A 189 -7.54 24.00 -15.16
N GLY A 190 -8.56 24.86 -15.19
CA GLY A 190 -8.37 26.25 -15.64
C GLY A 190 -7.79 26.31 -17.06
N GLY A 191 -6.64 26.97 -17.21
CA GLY A 191 -5.92 27.07 -18.49
C GLY A 191 -4.98 25.90 -18.81
N VAL A 192 -4.92 24.87 -17.96
CA VAL A 192 -3.93 23.79 -18.03
C VAL A 192 -4.58 22.46 -18.40
N GLU A 193 -3.95 21.69 -19.28
CA GLU A 193 -4.23 20.28 -19.49
C GLU A 193 -3.18 19.41 -18.80
N ALA A 194 -3.63 18.33 -18.18
CA ALA A 194 -2.76 17.37 -17.51
C ALA A 194 -3.31 15.95 -17.59
N VAL A 195 -2.40 14.97 -17.48
CA VAL A 195 -2.73 13.55 -17.37
C VAL A 195 -2.63 13.11 -15.91
N VAL A 196 -3.65 12.41 -15.41
CA VAL A 196 -3.59 11.78 -14.08
C VAL A 196 -2.83 10.47 -14.20
N ARG A 197 -1.61 10.47 -13.68
CA ARG A 197 -0.66 9.38 -13.89
C ARG A 197 -0.84 8.23 -12.91
N SER A 198 -1.05 8.53 -11.64
CA SER A 198 -1.05 7.52 -10.57
C SER A 198 -1.59 8.03 -9.24
N PRO A 199 -2.16 7.15 -8.40
CA PRO A 199 -2.31 7.41 -6.97
C PRO A 199 -0.95 7.71 -6.30
N ILE A 200 -0.98 8.49 -5.21
CA ILE A 200 0.20 8.86 -4.43
C ILE A 200 0.30 7.99 -3.18
N GLU A 201 1.36 7.20 -3.09
CA GLU A 201 1.74 6.48 -1.86
C GLU A 201 2.25 7.46 -0.80
N ARG A 202 1.77 7.33 0.44
CA ARG A 202 2.13 8.24 1.54
C ARG A 202 3.17 7.63 2.48
N CYS A 203 4.17 8.44 2.81
CA CYS A 203 5.24 8.11 3.74
C CYS A 203 5.10 8.89 5.04
N SER A 204 6.04 8.66 5.98
CA SER A 204 6.03 9.30 7.31
C SER A 204 6.11 10.83 7.30
N ALA A 205 6.46 11.47 6.18
CA ALA A 205 6.35 12.92 6.05
C ALA A 205 4.93 13.46 6.28
N THR A 206 3.91 12.62 6.06
CA THR A 206 2.50 12.96 6.32
C THR A 206 2.12 12.93 7.81
N GLU A 207 3.00 12.40 8.67
CA GLU A 207 2.79 12.36 10.12
C GLU A 207 3.05 13.70 10.79
N VAL A 208 3.78 14.59 10.10
CA VAL A 208 4.13 15.92 10.60
C VAL A 208 2.97 16.88 10.42
N ASP A 209 2.52 17.47 11.53
CA ASP A 209 1.49 18.50 11.54
C ASP A 209 1.98 19.79 10.85
N PRO A 210 1.23 20.32 9.88
CA PRO A 210 1.68 21.46 9.09
C PRO A 210 1.79 22.77 9.90
N THR A 211 1.13 22.86 11.06
CA THR A 211 1.11 24.08 11.88
C THR A 211 2.14 24.01 13.02
N SER A 212 2.14 22.92 13.78
CA SER A 212 3.00 22.75 14.96
C SER A 212 4.35 22.12 14.63
N GLY A 213 4.48 21.41 13.51
CA GLY A 213 5.67 20.63 13.16
C GLY A 213 5.86 19.36 13.99
N ALA A 214 4.90 18.99 14.85
CA ALA A 214 4.95 17.75 15.61
C ALA A 214 4.61 16.54 14.73
N ALA A 215 5.34 15.43 14.87
CA ALA A 215 4.93 14.14 14.30
C ALA A 215 3.89 13.50 15.23
N ASP A 216 2.60 13.68 14.94
CA ASP A 216 1.50 13.43 15.87
C ASP A 216 0.47 12.40 15.39
N LEU A 217 0.37 12.16 14.07
CA LEU A 217 -0.59 11.23 13.49
C LEU A 217 0.12 10.19 12.61
N PRO A 218 0.01 8.87 12.88
CA PRO A 218 0.66 7.84 12.09
C PRO A 218 -0.09 7.55 10.78
N ILE A 219 -0.19 8.55 9.90
CA ILE A 219 -1.02 8.55 8.68
C ILE A 219 -0.80 7.30 7.80
N PRO A 220 0.43 6.86 7.48
CA PRO A 220 0.63 5.64 6.70
C PRO A 220 0.01 4.40 7.36
N ARG A 221 0.14 4.26 8.69
CA ARG A 221 -0.45 3.16 9.44
C ARG A 221 -1.98 3.23 9.42
N LEU A 222 -2.56 4.42 9.59
CA LEU A 222 -4.02 4.61 9.51
C LEU A 222 -4.57 4.25 8.13
N LEU A 223 -3.88 4.67 7.08
CA LEU A 223 -4.21 4.33 5.69
C LEU A 223 -4.11 2.81 5.46
N ALA A 224 -3.00 2.17 5.86
CA ALA A 224 -2.83 0.72 5.72
C ALA A 224 -3.91 -0.07 6.46
N ALA A 225 -4.16 0.25 7.73
CA ALA A 225 -5.11 -0.47 8.57
C ALA A 225 -6.56 -0.23 8.14
N GLY A 226 -6.96 1.04 8.08
CA GLY A 226 -8.34 1.42 7.84
C GLY A 226 -8.76 1.37 6.37
N CYS A 227 -7.84 1.67 5.45
CA CYS A 227 -8.13 1.72 4.01
C CYS A 227 -7.52 0.57 3.22
N GLY A 228 -6.62 -0.24 3.80
CA GLY A 228 -6.02 -1.38 3.10
C GLY A 228 -5.01 -0.97 2.04
N HIS A 229 -4.53 0.27 2.08
CA HIS A 229 -3.56 0.83 1.14
C HIS A 229 -2.90 2.08 1.73
N LEU A 230 -1.75 2.52 1.21
CA LEU A 230 -1.08 3.75 1.66
C LEU A 230 -1.44 5.02 0.89
N HIS A 231 -2.44 4.97 0.02
CA HIS A 231 -2.64 6.01 -0.98
C HIS A 231 -3.60 7.11 -0.50
N CYS A 232 -3.28 8.36 -0.84
CA CYS A 232 -4.16 9.52 -0.70
C CYS A 232 -3.77 10.53 -1.78
N GLY A 233 -4.71 11.04 -2.58
CA GLY A 233 -4.39 11.96 -3.68
C GLY A 233 -3.72 11.30 -4.91
N ILE A 234 -3.54 12.10 -5.96
CA ILE A 234 -3.11 11.66 -7.30
C ILE A 234 -2.03 12.58 -7.90
N TYR A 235 -1.07 12.01 -8.63
CA TYR A 235 -0.05 12.74 -9.37
C TYR A 235 -0.52 13.09 -10.79
N LEU A 236 -0.13 14.30 -11.23
CA LEU A 236 -0.40 14.82 -12.56
C LEU A 236 0.89 15.05 -13.34
N SER A 237 0.84 14.77 -14.63
CA SER A 237 1.83 15.23 -15.61
C SER A 237 1.21 16.33 -16.44
N VAL A 238 1.75 17.55 -16.35
CA VAL A 238 1.24 18.72 -17.06
C VAL A 238 1.62 18.61 -18.54
N THR A 239 0.64 18.78 -19.44
CA THR A 239 0.83 18.64 -20.89
C THR A 239 0.77 19.98 -21.63
N THR A 240 0.19 21.02 -21.04
CA THR A 240 0.19 22.37 -21.61
C THR A 240 0.58 23.41 -20.56
N ASN A 241 1.22 24.49 -21.01
CA ASN A 241 1.46 25.64 -20.16
C ASN A 241 0.14 26.37 -19.90
N GLY A 242 -0.05 26.89 -18.70
CA GLY A 242 -1.24 27.67 -18.38
C GLY A 242 -1.32 28.04 -16.91
N GLU A 243 -2.32 28.85 -16.58
CA GLU A 243 -2.54 29.31 -15.21
C GLU A 243 -3.73 28.57 -14.58
N ILE A 244 -3.60 28.27 -13.29
CA ILE A 244 -4.65 27.71 -12.44
C ILE A 244 -4.92 28.68 -11.29
N ARG A 245 -6.20 28.89 -10.97
CA ARG A 245 -6.68 29.68 -9.84
C ARG A 245 -7.67 28.88 -8.97
N PRO A 246 -7.77 29.20 -7.66
CA PRO A 246 -8.91 28.76 -6.86
C PRO A 246 -10.23 29.15 -7.54
N GLY A 247 -11.20 28.23 -7.55
CA GLY A 247 -12.50 28.37 -8.21
C GLY A 247 -12.57 27.78 -9.63
N ASP A 248 -11.43 27.51 -10.27
CA ASP A 248 -11.36 26.95 -11.61
C ASP A 248 -12.07 25.60 -11.69
N ARG A 249 -12.74 25.36 -12.83
CA ARG A 249 -13.39 24.08 -13.10
C ARG A 249 -12.35 23.03 -13.49
N ILE A 250 -12.61 21.80 -13.07
CA ILE A 250 -11.86 20.62 -13.47
C ILE A 250 -12.78 19.75 -14.33
N GLU A 251 -12.38 19.54 -15.58
CA GLU A 251 -13.15 18.82 -16.60
C GLU A 251 -12.37 17.60 -17.09
N ILE A 252 -13.05 16.46 -17.25
CA ILE A 252 -12.46 15.26 -17.84
C ILE A 252 -12.57 15.36 -19.36
N LEU A 253 -11.42 15.35 -20.06
CA LEU A 253 -11.33 15.46 -21.51
C LEU A 253 -11.39 14.11 -22.23
N GLY A 254 -11.18 13.02 -21.49
CA GLY A 254 -11.17 11.65 -21.99
C GLY A 254 -10.06 10.82 -21.36
N GLU A 255 -9.75 9.69 -21.98
CA GLU A 255 -8.67 8.81 -21.53
C GLU A 255 -7.29 9.35 -21.92
N ALA A 256 -6.30 9.01 -21.11
CA ALA A 256 -4.89 9.25 -21.34
C ALA A 256 -4.24 8.03 -22.02
N PRO A 257 -3.14 8.24 -22.75
CA PRO A 257 -2.37 7.14 -23.32
C PRO A 257 -1.72 6.29 -22.23
N ALA A 258 -1.66 4.97 -22.43
CA ALA A 258 -1.22 4.01 -21.41
C ALA A 258 0.25 4.24 -20.98
N GLU A 259 1.11 4.68 -21.90
CA GLU A 259 2.52 4.99 -21.65
C GLU A 259 2.74 6.18 -20.71
N ALA A 260 1.74 7.05 -20.53
CA ALA A 260 1.83 8.15 -19.58
C ALA A 260 1.60 7.69 -18.13
N LEU A 261 1.04 6.49 -17.92
CA LEU A 261 0.64 6.00 -16.61
C LEU A 261 1.78 5.30 -15.88
N LYS A 262 1.76 5.35 -14.55
CA LYS A 262 2.65 4.52 -13.73
C LYS A 262 1.90 3.23 -13.39
N ARG A 263 2.31 2.12 -14.00
CA ARG A 263 1.79 0.78 -13.68
C ARG A 263 2.14 0.43 -12.24
N GLN A 264 1.13 0.09 -11.44
CA GLN A 264 1.28 -0.25 -10.01
C GLN A 264 0.03 -0.96 -9.48
N THR A 265 0.15 -1.62 -8.32
CA THR A 265 -0.94 -2.32 -7.62
C THR A 265 -1.79 -1.40 -6.73
N ALA A 266 -1.71 -0.08 -6.94
CA ALA A 266 -2.44 0.92 -6.17
C ALA A 266 -3.97 0.85 -6.39
N PRO A 267 -4.76 1.50 -5.51
CA PRO A 267 -6.21 1.62 -5.68
C PRO A 267 -6.56 2.27 -7.03
N ARG A 268 -7.44 1.62 -7.78
CA ARG A 268 -7.98 2.10 -9.05
C ARG A 268 -9.41 1.62 -9.24
N GLU A 269 -10.20 2.36 -10.00
CA GLU A 269 -11.56 1.92 -10.33
C GLU A 269 -11.53 0.82 -11.40
N MET A 270 -12.27 -0.25 -11.13
CA MET A 270 -12.59 -1.31 -12.07
C MET A 270 -14.08 -1.26 -12.40
N SER A 271 -14.43 -1.62 -13.64
CA SER A 271 -15.84 -1.75 -14.05
C SER A 271 -16.36 -3.16 -13.77
N VAL A 272 -17.59 -3.26 -13.25
CA VAL A 272 -18.28 -4.54 -13.13
C VAL A 272 -18.76 -4.96 -14.52
N GLU A 273 -18.38 -6.14 -14.98
CA GLU A 273 -18.90 -6.73 -16.22
C GLU A 273 -20.15 -7.58 -15.96
N ALA A 274 -20.11 -8.38 -14.89
CA ALA A 274 -21.20 -9.27 -14.52
C ALA A 274 -21.16 -9.60 -13.03
N VAL A 275 -22.35 -9.82 -12.47
CA VAL A 275 -22.57 -10.43 -11.16
C VAL A 275 -23.65 -11.48 -11.30
N ASP A 276 -23.36 -12.73 -10.91
CA ASP A 276 -24.35 -13.79 -10.74
C ASP A 276 -24.31 -14.26 -9.29
N CYS A 277 -25.45 -14.21 -8.59
CA CYS A 277 -25.54 -14.60 -7.19
C CYS A 277 -26.42 -15.83 -7.03
N ARG A 278 -25.81 -16.95 -6.64
CA ARG A 278 -26.50 -18.24 -6.44
C ARG A 278 -26.02 -18.89 -5.15
N GLU A 279 -26.94 -19.50 -4.40
CA GLU A 279 -26.61 -20.25 -3.17
C GLU A 279 -25.78 -19.43 -2.14
N GLY A 280 -25.99 -18.11 -2.13
CA GLY A 280 -25.26 -17.17 -1.28
C GLY A 280 -23.80 -16.92 -1.69
N VAL A 281 -23.38 -17.31 -2.89
CA VAL A 281 -22.09 -16.94 -3.51
C VAL A 281 -22.37 -16.02 -4.69
N ALA A 282 -21.65 -14.90 -4.74
CA ALA A 282 -21.61 -14.03 -5.92
C ALA A 282 -20.36 -14.33 -6.75
N GLU A 283 -20.58 -14.62 -8.03
CA GLU A 283 -19.57 -14.68 -9.07
C GLU A 283 -19.48 -13.30 -9.69
N ILE A 284 -18.36 -12.61 -9.49
CA ILE A 284 -18.18 -11.22 -9.91
C ILE A 284 -17.05 -11.17 -10.91
N ARG A 285 -17.33 -10.60 -12.08
CA ARG A 285 -16.33 -10.32 -13.10
C ARG A 285 -16.06 -8.83 -13.14
N LEU A 286 -14.80 -8.44 -12.94
CA LEU A 286 -14.35 -7.06 -12.95
C LEU A 286 -13.39 -6.84 -14.11
N ARG A 287 -13.53 -5.72 -14.82
CA ARG A 287 -12.59 -5.26 -15.83
C ARG A 287 -11.72 -4.14 -15.27
N ASP A 288 -10.42 -4.35 -15.35
CA ASP A 288 -9.40 -3.34 -15.13
C ASP A 288 -9.23 -2.51 -16.39
N ASP A 289 -9.90 -1.35 -16.43
CA ASP A 289 -9.86 -0.46 -17.59
C ASP A 289 -8.43 0.06 -17.87
N LEU A 290 -7.54 0.07 -16.88
CA LEU A 290 -6.13 0.44 -17.04
C LEU A 290 -5.24 -0.73 -17.47
N GLY A 291 -5.72 -1.97 -17.37
CA GLY A 291 -5.00 -3.17 -17.78
C GLY A 291 -3.74 -3.48 -16.96
N PHE A 292 -3.68 -3.06 -15.69
CA PHE A 292 -2.52 -3.30 -14.84
C PHE A 292 -2.53 -4.70 -14.22
N ILE A 293 -3.72 -5.29 -14.01
CA ILE A 293 -3.87 -6.62 -13.40
C ILE A 293 -3.03 -7.69 -14.10
N SER A 294 -2.97 -7.66 -15.44
CA SER A 294 -2.25 -8.64 -16.25
C SER A 294 -0.74 -8.59 -16.10
N ASP A 295 -0.17 -7.47 -15.64
CA ASP A 295 1.29 -7.34 -15.49
C ASP A 295 1.79 -7.91 -14.17
N PHE A 296 0.93 -7.93 -13.15
CA PHE A 296 1.32 -8.23 -11.77
C PHE A 296 0.74 -9.55 -11.26
N TYR A 297 -0.28 -10.10 -11.92
CA TYR A 297 -0.99 -11.26 -11.43
C TYR A 297 -0.21 -12.56 -11.65
N SER A 298 -0.13 -13.35 -10.59
CA SER A 298 0.19 -14.78 -10.65
C SER A 298 -0.94 -15.61 -10.00
N PRO A 299 -1.17 -16.86 -10.45
CA PRO A 299 -2.09 -17.80 -9.80
C PRO A 299 -1.85 -17.86 -8.29
N GLY A 300 -2.91 -17.72 -7.49
CA GLY A 300 -2.85 -17.62 -6.02
C GLY A 300 -2.95 -16.20 -5.44
N MET A 301 -2.85 -15.16 -6.27
CA MET A 301 -2.99 -13.79 -5.78
C MET A 301 -4.46 -13.39 -5.50
N HIS A 302 -4.63 -12.39 -4.65
CA HIS A 302 -5.90 -11.77 -4.28
C HIS A 302 -5.91 -10.27 -4.59
N VAL A 303 -7.08 -9.65 -4.57
CA VAL A 303 -7.25 -8.19 -4.62
C VAL A 303 -7.93 -7.70 -3.34
N ARG A 304 -7.71 -6.43 -3.01
CA ARG A 304 -8.46 -5.73 -1.96
C ARG A 304 -9.57 -4.93 -2.64
N VAL A 305 -10.82 -5.26 -2.35
CA VAL A 305 -11.99 -4.50 -2.80
C VAL A 305 -12.37 -3.51 -1.71
N HIS A 306 -12.40 -2.23 -2.08
CA HIS A 306 -12.71 -1.10 -1.21
C HIS A 306 -14.18 -0.76 -1.34
N LEU A 307 -14.89 -0.82 -0.23
CA LEU A 307 -16.33 -0.74 -0.16
C LEU A 307 -16.73 0.60 0.46
N PRO A 308 -17.95 1.10 0.17
CA PRO A 308 -18.45 2.33 0.76
C PRO A 308 -18.27 2.34 2.28
N ALA A 309 -18.07 3.53 2.83
CA ALA A 309 -17.88 3.70 4.26
C ALA A 309 -19.02 3.03 5.04
N SER A 310 -18.69 2.45 6.20
CA SER A 310 -19.68 1.90 7.11
C SER A 310 -20.70 2.98 7.52
N PRO A 311 -21.83 2.64 8.14
CA PRO A 311 -22.74 3.63 8.71
C PRO A 311 -22.06 4.61 9.69
N ALA A 312 -20.91 4.24 10.27
CA ALA A 312 -20.08 5.08 11.12
C ALA A 312 -19.07 5.96 10.36
N GLY A 313 -19.13 6.00 9.02
CA GLY A 313 -18.25 6.81 8.18
C GLY A 313 -16.84 6.26 7.98
N THR A 314 -16.52 5.08 8.51
CA THR A 314 -15.19 4.47 8.38
C THR A 314 -15.03 3.73 7.06
N PRO A 315 -13.89 3.89 6.34
CA PRO A 315 -13.58 3.10 5.16
C PRO A 315 -13.61 1.59 5.46
N THR A 316 -14.06 0.78 4.51
CA THR A 316 -14.07 -0.68 4.66
C THR A 316 -13.50 -1.36 3.43
N TRP A 317 -12.74 -2.44 3.62
CA TRP A 317 -12.13 -3.17 2.51
C TRP A 317 -12.03 -4.68 2.82
N ARG A 318 -11.95 -5.52 1.78
CA ARG A 318 -11.87 -6.99 1.91
C ARG A 318 -10.92 -7.60 0.89
N CYS A 319 -10.17 -8.61 1.32
CA CYS A 319 -9.42 -9.46 0.41
C CYS A 319 -10.33 -10.48 -0.25
N TYR A 320 -10.21 -10.62 -1.57
CA TYR A 320 -10.84 -11.68 -2.35
C TYR A 320 -9.82 -12.30 -3.29
N THR A 321 -9.64 -13.62 -3.20
CA THR A 321 -8.77 -14.38 -4.11
C THR A 321 -9.24 -14.17 -5.54
N VAL A 322 -8.30 -13.89 -6.45
CA VAL A 322 -8.58 -13.81 -7.87
C VAL A 322 -8.60 -15.23 -8.42
N THR A 323 -9.79 -15.72 -8.75
CA THR A 323 -10.02 -17.09 -9.25
C THR A 323 -9.70 -17.27 -10.74
N GLY A 324 -9.52 -16.17 -11.47
CA GLY A 324 -9.08 -16.19 -12.86
C GLY A 324 -8.79 -14.79 -13.39
N VAL A 325 -7.92 -14.71 -14.39
CA VAL A 325 -7.64 -13.49 -15.16
C VAL A 325 -7.71 -13.84 -16.65
N THR A 326 -8.43 -13.04 -17.43
CA THR A 326 -8.54 -13.19 -18.89
C THR A 326 -8.43 -11.82 -19.54
N GLY A 327 -7.31 -11.56 -20.23
CA GLY A 327 -6.99 -10.21 -20.69
C GLY A 327 -6.92 -9.24 -19.51
N ASN A 328 -7.73 -8.18 -19.55
CA ASN A 328 -7.80 -7.18 -18.49
C ASN A 328 -8.94 -7.41 -17.50
N ALA A 329 -9.61 -8.56 -17.55
CA ALA A 329 -10.69 -8.91 -16.63
C ALA A 329 -10.22 -9.94 -15.60
N LEU A 330 -10.76 -9.84 -14.38
CA LEU A 330 -10.52 -10.77 -13.29
C LEU A 330 -11.85 -11.29 -12.72
N ASP A 331 -11.83 -12.52 -12.23
CA ASP A 331 -12.98 -13.21 -11.67
C ASP A 331 -12.82 -13.42 -10.16
N LEU A 332 -13.86 -13.09 -9.40
CA LEU A 332 -13.96 -13.30 -7.96
C LEU A 332 -15.12 -14.25 -7.62
N ARG A 333 -14.97 -15.00 -6.52
CA ARG A 333 -16.03 -15.81 -5.91
C ARG A 333 -16.21 -15.34 -4.47
N VAL A 334 -17.34 -14.69 -4.19
CA VAL A 334 -17.57 -13.99 -2.92
C VAL A 334 -18.73 -14.62 -2.17
N ARG A 335 -18.48 -15.15 -0.97
CA ARG A 335 -19.56 -15.55 -0.06
C ARG A 335 -20.28 -14.30 0.46
N ILE A 336 -21.55 -14.17 0.13
CA ILE A 336 -22.39 -13.06 0.58
C ILE A 336 -22.79 -13.28 2.04
N ARG A 337 -22.50 -12.27 2.87
CA ARG A 337 -22.87 -12.18 4.28
C ARG A 337 -23.55 -10.84 4.50
N THR A 338 -24.41 -10.75 5.52
CA THR A 338 -24.96 -9.46 5.98
C THR A 338 -23.82 -8.52 6.35
N GLY A 339 -23.97 -7.22 6.02
CA GLY A 339 -22.92 -6.23 6.22
C GLY A 339 -22.04 -6.07 4.99
N VAL A 340 -20.73 -6.26 5.13
CA VAL A 340 -19.75 -5.69 4.20
C VAL A 340 -19.76 -6.32 2.80
N SER A 341 -19.97 -7.63 2.64
CA SER A 341 -20.07 -8.23 1.30
C SER A 341 -21.46 -8.14 0.67
N HIS A 342 -22.50 -7.71 1.41
CA HIS A 342 -23.86 -7.63 0.90
C HIS A 342 -24.05 -6.69 -0.29
N PRO A 343 -23.46 -5.47 -0.31
CA PRO A 343 -23.58 -4.56 -1.46
C PRO A 343 -23.11 -5.16 -2.78
N LEU A 344 -22.11 -6.05 -2.74
CA LEU A 344 -21.54 -6.69 -3.93
C LEU A 344 -22.56 -7.55 -4.69
N ALA A 345 -23.53 -8.14 -3.99
CA ALA A 345 -24.58 -8.96 -4.62
C ALA A 345 -25.55 -8.14 -5.48
N GLY A 346 -25.69 -6.84 -5.20
CA GLY A 346 -26.63 -5.95 -5.88
C GLY A 346 -26.04 -5.18 -7.06
N MET A 347 -24.74 -5.34 -7.32
CA MET A 347 -24.04 -4.61 -8.38
C MET A 347 -24.44 -5.10 -9.76
N LYS A 348 -24.37 -4.20 -10.74
CA LYS A 348 -24.77 -4.42 -12.13
C LYS A 348 -23.62 -4.09 -13.06
N ALA A 349 -23.70 -4.63 -14.28
CA ALA A 349 -22.78 -4.28 -15.34
C ALA A 349 -22.70 -2.75 -15.51
N GLY A 350 -21.49 -2.22 -15.54
CA GLY A 350 -21.21 -0.78 -15.61
C GLY A 350 -20.99 -0.08 -14.27
N ASP A 351 -21.35 -0.71 -13.14
CA ASP A 351 -21.01 -0.18 -11.81
C ASP A 351 -19.49 -0.13 -11.62
N ARG A 352 -19.03 0.72 -10.71
CA ARG A 352 -17.61 0.94 -10.42
C ARG A 352 -17.24 0.43 -9.03
N LEU A 353 -16.10 -0.23 -8.93
CA LEU A 353 -15.49 -0.66 -7.68
C LEU A 353 -14.07 -0.16 -7.58
N LEU A 354 -13.71 0.40 -6.44
CA LEU A 354 -12.32 0.71 -6.14
C LEU A 354 -11.62 -0.58 -5.70
N VAL A 355 -10.52 -0.92 -6.37
CA VAL A 355 -9.77 -2.16 -6.15
C VAL A 355 -8.27 -1.83 -6.09
N SER A 356 -7.56 -2.41 -5.13
CA SER A 356 -6.09 -2.45 -5.12
C SER A 356 -5.58 -3.88 -5.22
N GLY A 357 -4.34 -4.02 -5.70
CA GLY A 357 -3.71 -5.30 -5.97
C GLY A 357 -3.41 -5.50 -7.46
N PRO A 358 -3.02 -6.73 -7.84
CA PRO A 358 -3.05 -7.94 -7.03
C PRO A 358 -1.99 -7.95 -5.91
N PHE A 359 -2.24 -8.75 -4.87
CA PHE A 359 -1.34 -9.01 -3.74
C PHE A 359 -1.35 -10.52 -3.44
N GLY A 360 -0.41 -10.99 -2.63
CA GLY A 360 -0.39 -12.38 -2.18
C GLY A 360 0.99 -12.99 -2.32
N GLN A 361 1.35 -13.82 -1.34
CA GLN A 361 2.65 -14.47 -1.29
C GLN A 361 2.60 -15.95 -1.66
N VAL A 362 1.43 -16.57 -1.57
CA VAL A 362 1.23 -17.98 -1.88
C VAL A 362 0.82 -18.04 -3.35
N THR A 363 1.80 -18.13 -4.22
CA THR A 363 1.60 -18.24 -5.67
C THR A 363 2.06 -19.59 -6.17
N ALA A 364 1.53 -20.05 -7.30
CA ALA A 364 1.81 -21.39 -7.80
C ALA A 364 3.32 -21.63 -8.03
N ASP A 365 4.07 -20.59 -8.43
CA ASP A 365 5.52 -20.63 -8.61
C ASP A 365 6.32 -20.81 -7.31
N ARG A 366 5.72 -20.53 -6.15
CA ARG A 366 6.35 -20.66 -4.82
C ARG A 366 6.01 -21.96 -4.10
N LEU A 367 5.08 -22.76 -4.65
CA LEU A 367 4.76 -24.08 -4.12
C LEU A 367 5.73 -25.14 -4.66
N GLY A 368 5.90 -26.25 -3.94
CA GLY A 368 6.69 -27.40 -4.37
C GLY A 368 5.99 -28.26 -5.44
N ASP A 369 6.59 -29.41 -5.74
CA ASP A 369 6.08 -30.37 -6.75
C ASP A 369 4.91 -31.23 -6.24
N GLU A 370 4.78 -31.38 -4.92
CA GLU A 370 3.68 -32.08 -4.27
C GLU A 370 2.84 -31.07 -3.48
N VAL A 371 1.63 -30.79 -3.96
CA VAL A 371 0.75 -29.78 -3.37
C VAL A 371 -0.51 -30.44 -2.80
N VAL A 372 -0.83 -30.11 -1.56
CA VAL A 372 -2.04 -30.58 -0.89
C VAL A 372 -2.89 -29.37 -0.51
N PHE A 373 -4.12 -29.33 -1.00
CA PHE A 373 -5.09 -28.32 -0.62
C PHE A 373 -6.02 -28.87 0.45
N LEU A 374 -6.13 -28.18 1.57
CA LEU A 374 -7.08 -28.47 2.64
C LEU A 374 -8.03 -27.29 2.80
N THR A 375 -9.23 -27.42 2.25
CA THR A 375 -10.14 -26.29 2.07
C THR A 375 -11.52 -26.53 2.69
N ALA A 376 -12.19 -25.46 3.13
CA ALA A 376 -13.55 -25.53 3.64
C ALA A 376 -14.45 -24.39 3.19
N GLY A 377 -15.64 -24.72 2.67
CA GLY A 377 -16.64 -23.75 2.22
C GLY A 377 -16.10 -22.79 1.14
N ILE A 378 -16.21 -21.47 1.35
CA ILE A 378 -15.67 -20.49 0.39
C ILE A 378 -14.13 -20.54 0.30
N GLY A 379 -13.45 -21.16 1.28
CA GLY A 379 -12.01 -21.38 1.24
C GLY A 379 -11.52 -22.31 0.13
N ILE A 380 -12.40 -22.75 -0.78
CA ILE A 380 -12.04 -23.43 -2.03
C ILE A 380 -11.39 -22.47 -3.06
N THR A 381 -11.57 -21.15 -2.91
CA THR A 381 -11.09 -20.16 -3.89
C THR A 381 -9.57 -20.13 -4.11
N PRO A 382 -8.70 -20.36 -3.10
CA PRO A 382 -7.26 -20.49 -3.34
C PRO A 382 -6.93 -21.70 -4.19
N ALA A 383 -7.65 -22.82 -4.03
CA ALA A 383 -7.49 -23.99 -4.89
C ALA A 383 -7.89 -23.67 -6.33
N LEU A 384 -9.05 -23.03 -6.56
CA LEU A 384 -9.45 -22.57 -7.89
C LEU A 384 -8.41 -21.64 -8.54
N SER A 385 -7.83 -20.73 -7.75
CA SER A 385 -6.85 -19.74 -8.22
C SER A 385 -5.49 -20.34 -8.55
N LEU A 386 -4.97 -21.23 -7.69
CA LEU A 386 -3.62 -21.79 -7.81
C LEU A 386 -3.55 -22.92 -8.84
N LEU A 387 -4.61 -23.72 -8.94
CA LEU A 387 -4.61 -24.97 -9.69
C LEU A 387 -4.14 -24.83 -11.15
N PRO A 388 -4.55 -23.80 -11.94
CA PRO A 388 -4.04 -23.61 -13.30
C PRO A 388 -2.52 -23.44 -13.40
N GLY A 389 -1.88 -22.90 -12.35
CA GLY A 389 -0.43 -22.71 -12.29
C GLY A 389 0.36 -23.96 -11.85
N LEU A 390 -0.32 -25.05 -11.50
CA LEU A 390 0.28 -26.27 -10.97
C LEU A 390 0.30 -27.43 -11.99
N ALA A 391 0.18 -27.13 -13.29
CA ALA A 391 0.29 -28.13 -14.34
C ALA A 391 1.63 -28.91 -14.24
N GLY A 392 1.57 -30.23 -14.40
CA GLY A 392 2.74 -31.12 -14.29
C GLY A 392 3.11 -31.52 -12.86
N ARG A 393 2.44 -30.98 -11.82
CA ARG A 393 2.71 -31.27 -10.41
C ARG A 393 1.73 -32.27 -9.83
N GLN A 394 2.11 -32.94 -8.74
CA GLN A 394 1.20 -33.83 -8.02
C GLN A 394 0.31 -33.00 -7.09
N VAL A 395 -0.99 -33.02 -7.34
CA VAL A 395 -1.96 -32.21 -6.59
C VAL A 395 -3.00 -33.10 -5.95
N ARG A 396 -3.25 -32.88 -4.65
CA ARG A 396 -4.35 -33.50 -3.90
C ARG A 396 -5.22 -32.42 -3.29
N ILE A 397 -6.54 -32.54 -3.40
CA ILE A 397 -7.48 -31.56 -2.88
C ILE A 397 -8.47 -32.24 -1.95
N LEU A 398 -8.47 -31.84 -0.69
CA LEU A 398 -9.40 -32.26 0.34
C LEU A 398 -10.29 -31.08 0.69
N HIS A 399 -11.55 -31.15 0.27
CA HIS A 399 -12.53 -30.08 0.46
C HIS A 399 -13.67 -30.50 1.38
N SER A 400 -13.96 -29.67 2.37
CA SER A 400 -15.10 -29.84 3.27
C SER A 400 -16.20 -28.81 2.97
N GLU A 401 -17.42 -29.28 2.76
CA GLU A 401 -18.59 -28.41 2.69
C GLU A 401 -19.77 -28.95 3.49
N ARG A 402 -20.78 -28.10 3.71
CA ARG A 402 -21.92 -28.43 4.57
C ARG A 402 -22.99 -29.23 3.83
N SER A 403 -23.16 -29.01 2.52
CA SER A 403 -24.24 -29.65 1.75
C SER A 403 -23.86 -31.09 1.40
N PRO A 404 -24.80 -32.04 1.36
CA PRO A 404 -24.56 -33.36 0.77
C PRO A 404 -24.38 -33.28 -0.76
N ALA A 405 -25.09 -32.38 -1.43
CA ALA A 405 -24.93 -32.12 -2.86
C ALA A 405 -23.69 -31.24 -3.13
N PRO A 406 -22.87 -31.55 -4.16
CA PRO A 406 -21.73 -30.72 -4.55
C PRO A 406 -22.14 -29.27 -4.79
N SER A 407 -21.35 -28.31 -4.28
CA SER A 407 -21.50 -26.91 -4.67
C SER A 407 -21.00 -26.67 -6.10
N ARG A 408 -21.52 -25.63 -6.74
CA ARG A 408 -21.03 -25.19 -8.07
C ARG A 408 -19.53 -24.91 -8.09
N LEU A 409 -18.96 -24.42 -6.98
CA LEU A 409 -17.51 -24.18 -6.88
C LEU A 409 -16.71 -25.50 -6.87
N TRP A 410 -17.26 -26.56 -6.27
CA TRP A 410 -16.67 -27.89 -6.35
C TRP A 410 -16.76 -28.47 -7.76
N GLU A 411 -17.88 -28.27 -8.45
CA GLU A 411 -18.04 -28.65 -9.86
C GLU A 411 -17.02 -27.91 -10.75
N GLU A 412 -16.90 -26.58 -10.60
CA GLU A 412 -15.93 -25.74 -11.31
C GLU A 412 -14.49 -26.23 -11.08
N LEU A 413 -14.13 -26.56 -9.84
CA LEU A 413 -12.81 -27.12 -9.50
C LEU A 413 -12.59 -28.49 -10.16
N THR A 414 -13.61 -29.34 -10.18
CA THR A 414 -13.54 -30.69 -10.77
C THR A 414 -13.34 -30.61 -12.28
N ASP A 415 -14.05 -29.69 -12.94
CA ASP A 415 -13.91 -29.45 -14.38
C ASP A 415 -12.51 -28.93 -14.73
N LEU A 416 -11.95 -28.01 -13.93
CA LEU A 416 -10.58 -27.53 -14.08
C LEU A 416 -9.57 -28.67 -13.92
N ALA A 417 -9.71 -29.49 -12.87
CA ALA A 417 -8.83 -30.61 -12.58
C ALA A 417 -8.86 -31.69 -13.69
N ALA A 418 -10.02 -31.94 -14.31
CA ALA A 418 -10.16 -32.89 -15.41
C ALA A 418 -9.36 -32.49 -16.66
N GLY A 419 -9.07 -31.21 -16.84
CA GLY A 419 -8.24 -30.69 -17.94
C GLY A 419 -6.72 -30.79 -17.70
N MET A 420 -6.28 -31.25 -16.53
CA MET A 420 -4.87 -31.24 -16.13
C MET A 420 -4.17 -32.59 -16.31
N SER A 421 -2.84 -32.52 -16.42
CA SER A 421 -1.96 -33.69 -16.43
C SER A 421 -0.73 -33.44 -15.53
N PRO A 422 -0.46 -34.31 -14.52
CA PRO A 422 -1.34 -35.37 -14.05
C PRO A 422 -2.66 -34.80 -13.49
N ALA A 423 -3.73 -35.60 -13.52
CA ALA A 423 -5.01 -35.20 -12.96
C ALA A 423 -4.91 -35.12 -11.42
N PRO A 424 -5.36 -34.03 -10.78
CA PRO A 424 -5.41 -33.91 -9.33
C PRO A 424 -6.28 -34.99 -8.67
N GLU A 425 -5.88 -35.48 -7.50
CA GLU A 425 -6.74 -36.35 -6.69
C GLU A 425 -7.72 -35.50 -5.88
N LEU A 426 -9.02 -35.72 -6.09
CA LEU A 426 -10.08 -34.90 -5.50
C LEU A 426 -10.85 -35.69 -4.44
N THR A 427 -10.91 -35.18 -3.21
CA THR A 427 -11.70 -35.73 -2.11
C THR A 427 -12.62 -34.66 -1.53
N ARG A 428 -13.92 -34.95 -1.52
CA ARG A 428 -14.96 -34.08 -0.95
C ARG A 428 -15.58 -34.70 0.30
N ARG A 429 -15.79 -33.89 1.33
CA ARG A 429 -16.45 -34.30 2.59
C ARG A 429 -17.69 -33.46 2.87
N CYS A 430 -18.76 -34.14 3.29
CA CYS A 430 -19.98 -33.51 3.78
C CYS A 430 -19.94 -33.43 5.30
N THR A 431 -19.99 -32.22 5.83
CA THR A 431 -19.94 -31.94 7.27
C THR A 431 -21.34 -31.82 7.90
N ASP A 432 -22.41 -32.10 7.16
CA ASP A 432 -23.77 -32.14 7.71
C ASP A 432 -23.89 -33.30 8.71
N PRO A 433 -24.16 -33.04 10.00
CA PRO A 433 -24.32 -34.09 11.01
C PRO A 433 -25.45 -35.09 10.70
N THR A 434 -26.41 -34.71 9.84
CA THR A 434 -27.53 -35.57 9.43
C THR A 434 -27.20 -36.53 8.29
N HIS A 435 -26.02 -36.41 7.71
CA HIS A 435 -25.54 -37.27 6.62
C HIS A 435 -24.27 -38.03 7.06
N ASP A 436 -23.10 -37.51 6.73
CA ASP A 436 -21.80 -38.11 7.07
C ASP A 436 -21.21 -37.44 8.33
N GLY A 437 -21.43 -36.13 8.50
CA GLY A 437 -20.94 -35.35 9.65
C GLY A 437 -19.42 -35.39 9.84
N SER A 438 -18.69 -35.99 8.89
CA SER A 438 -17.29 -36.32 9.03
C SER A 438 -16.44 -35.06 8.83
N ARG A 439 -15.53 -34.83 9.77
CA ARG A 439 -14.46 -33.83 9.66
C ARG A 439 -13.17 -34.57 9.40
N LEU A 440 -12.29 -33.97 8.61
CA LEU A 440 -10.95 -34.50 8.39
C LEU A 440 -10.23 -34.66 9.72
N SER A 441 -9.83 -35.89 10.01
CA SER A 441 -9.03 -36.23 11.19
C SER A 441 -7.54 -35.98 10.93
N ALA A 442 -6.76 -35.80 12.00
CA ALA A 442 -5.32 -35.66 11.89
C ALA A 442 -4.65 -36.89 11.26
N ALA A 443 -5.18 -38.09 11.54
CA ALA A 443 -4.70 -39.33 10.94
C ALA A 443 -4.93 -39.36 9.43
N GLU A 444 -6.09 -38.90 8.96
CA GLU A 444 -6.35 -38.78 7.52
C GLU A 444 -5.43 -37.74 6.88
N LEU A 445 -5.24 -36.57 7.50
CA LEU A 445 -4.31 -35.56 6.97
C LEU A 445 -2.88 -36.12 6.84
N ALA A 446 -2.41 -36.85 7.85
CA ALA A 446 -1.08 -37.48 7.85
C ALA A 446 -0.89 -38.47 6.69
N CYS A 447 -1.96 -39.11 6.19
CA CYS A 447 -1.89 -39.95 4.99
C CYS A 447 -1.68 -39.16 3.69
N HIS A 448 -1.95 -37.85 3.70
CA HIS A 448 -1.89 -36.99 2.53
C HIS A 448 -0.67 -36.07 2.51
N VAL A 449 0.17 -36.04 3.54
CA VAL A 449 1.29 -35.11 3.61
C VAL A 449 2.61 -35.87 3.85
N GLY A 450 3.70 -35.34 3.31
CA GLY A 450 5.04 -35.89 3.46
C GLY A 450 6.11 -34.78 3.50
N PRO A 451 7.40 -35.14 3.66
CA PRO A 451 8.47 -34.17 3.84
C PRO A 451 8.65 -33.16 2.70
N SER A 452 8.18 -33.47 1.49
CA SER A 452 8.24 -32.64 0.28
C SER A 452 6.95 -31.86 0.01
N THR A 453 5.91 -32.02 0.82
CA THR A 453 4.59 -31.46 0.54
C THR A 453 4.53 -29.97 0.83
N SER A 454 3.94 -29.19 -0.08
CA SER A 454 3.42 -27.86 0.21
C SER A 454 1.93 -27.97 0.54
N LEU A 455 1.56 -27.64 1.77
CA LEU A 455 0.19 -27.71 2.27
C LEU A 455 -0.45 -26.32 2.23
N VAL A 456 -1.54 -26.16 1.47
CA VAL A 456 -2.32 -24.92 1.39
C VAL A 456 -3.63 -25.11 2.16
N ILE A 457 -3.80 -24.37 3.25
CA ILE A 457 -4.96 -24.44 4.14
C ILE A 457 -5.81 -23.18 4.00
N CYS A 458 -7.11 -23.38 3.78
CA CYS A 458 -8.05 -22.26 3.78
C CYS A 458 -9.46 -22.66 4.25
N GLY A 459 -9.94 -22.00 5.31
CA GLY A 459 -11.29 -22.22 5.80
C GLY A 459 -11.64 -21.34 7.00
N PRO A 460 -12.75 -21.65 7.70
CA PRO A 460 -13.10 -20.99 8.96
C PRO A 460 -11.99 -21.13 10.01
N PRO A 461 -11.85 -20.18 10.96
CA PRO A 461 -10.74 -20.16 11.92
C PRO A 461 -10.52 -21.49 12.66
N ALA A 462 -11.59 -22.12 13.15
CA ALA A 462 -11.50 -23.40 13.85
C ALA A 462 -11.04 -24.56 12.95
N PHE A 463 -11.36 -24.52 11.65
CA PHE A 463 -10.87 -25.49 10.67
C PHE A 463 -9.39 -25.27 10.39
N THR A 464 -8.99 -24.01 10.16
CA THR A 464 -7.59 -23.66 9.90
C THR A 464 -6.69 -24.02 11.08
N ALA A 465 -7.09 -23.71 12.32
CA ALA A 465 -6.32 -24.06 13.52
C ALA A 465 -6.14 -25.58 13.64
N ALA A 466 -7.23 -26.36 13.57
CA ALA A 466 -7.17 -27.82 13.65
C ALA A 466 -6.33 -28.46 12.53
N ALA A 467 -6.35 -27.87 11.33
CA ALA A 467 -5.55 -28.30 10.20
C ALA A 467 -4.04 -28.04 10.41
N ILE A 468 -3.68 -26.88 10.97
CA ILE A 468 -2.29 -26.55 11.33
C ILE A 468 -1.80 -27.52 12.40
N ASP A 469 -2.56 -27.72 13.48
CA ASP A 469 -2.19 -28.64 14.56
C ASP A 469 -1.96 -30.07 14.03
N ALA A 470 -2.85 -30.52 13.14
CA ALA A 470 -2.73 -31.83 12.52
C ALA A 470 -1.51 -31.94 11.58
N ALA A 471 -1.19 -30.88 10.82
CA ALA A 471 -0.02 -30.85 9.95
C ALA A 471 1.29 -30.86 10.75
N ALA A 472 1.35 -30.08 11.84
CA ALA A 472 2.48 -30.08 12.76
C ALA A 472 2.66 -31.46 13.43
N ALA A 473 1.57 -32.09 13.87
CA ALA A 473 1.62 -33.45 14.42
C ALA A 473 2.06 -34.51 13.38
N ALA A 474 1.83 -34.26 12.09
CA ALA A 474 2.31 -35.08 10.98
C ALA A 474 3.78 -34.78 10.60
N GLY A 475 4.43 -33.80 11.24
CA GLY A 475 5.84 -33.48 11.07
C GLY A 475 6.16 -32.53 9.91
N LEU A 476 5.18 -31.79 9.39
CA LEU A 476 5.44 -30.75 8.38
C LEU A 476 6.16 -29.56 9.01
N ALA A 477 7.16 -29.06 8.30
CA ALA A 477 7.81 -27.80 8.67
C ALA A 477 6.86 -26.62 8.40
N ALA A 478 7.02 -25.54 9.15
CA ALA A 478 6.10 -24.41 9.09
C ALA A 478 6.12 -23.69 7.73
N GLU A 479 7.28 -23.67 7.09
CA GLU A 479 7.52 -23.05 5.78
C GLU A 479 6.75 -23.78 4.67
N GLN A 480 6.36 -25.03 4.92
CA GLN A 480 5.56 -25.85 4.03
C GLN A 480 4.05 -25.65 4.21
N ILE A 481 3.64 -24.95 5.26
CA ILE A 481 2.24 -24.72 5.61
C ILE A 481 1.87 -23.29 5.21
N HIS A 482 1.08 -23.19 4.15
CA HIS A 482 0.59 -21.93 3.61
C HIS A 482 -0.85 -21.73 4.04
N THR A 483 -1.16 -20.57 4.64
CA THR A 483 -2.52 -20.24 5.07
C THR A 483 -2.98 -18.93 4.44
N GLU A 484 -4.24 -18.88 4.01
CA GLU A 484 -4.90 -17.62 3.65
C GLU A 484 -6.00 -17.31 4.67
N ILE A 485 -5.85 -16.19 5.38
CA ILE A 485 -6.81 -15.72 6.37
C ILE A 485 -7.70 -14.64 5.75
N PHE A 486 -8.96 -14.96 5.51
CA PHE A 486 -9.99 -14.02 5.02
C PHE A 486 -10.60 -13.20 6.17
N THR A 487 -9.77 -12.57 6.99
CA THR A 487 -10.27 -11.72 8.09
C THR A 487 -10.51 -10.30 7.61
N SER A 488 -11.62 -9.75 8.08
CA SER A 488 -12.06 -8.40 7.84
C SER A 488 -11.42 -7.43 8.84
N PRO A 489 -10.81 -6.31 8.41
CA PRO A 489 -10.28 -5.27 9.30
C PRO A 489 -11.33 -4.50 10.12
N ALA A 490 -12.59 -4.93 10.14
CA ALA A 490 -13.69 -4.19 10.77
C ALA A 490 -13.53 -4.02 12.29
N ASP A 491 -12.58 -4.73 12.91
CA ASP A 491 -12.22 -4.58 14.33
C ASP A 491 -10.91 -3.77 14.55
N MET A 492 -10.27 -3.26 13.49
CA MET A 492 -8.89 -2.70 13.55
C MET A 492 -8.82 -1.16 13.54
N THR A 493 -9.62 -0.47 14.36
CA THR A 493 -9.33 0.95 14.68
C THR A 493 -8.05 1.08 15.52
N CYS A 494 -7.67 -0.02 16.19
CA CYS A 494 -6.33 -0.30 16.69
C CYS A 494 -6.01 -1.74 16.33
N ILE A 495 -4.79 -2.03 15.88
CA ILE A 495 -4.34 -3.42 15.80
C ILE A 495 -4.17 -3.88 17.24
N ASP A 496 -5.08 -4.72 17.72
CA ASP A 496 -4.97 -5.35 19.02
C ASP A 496 -3.87 -6.42 18.97
N LEU A 497 -2.65 -5.99 19.29
CA LEU A 497 -1.48 -6.88 19.30
C LEU A 497 -1.55 -7.94 20.40
N SER A 498 -2.45 -7.80 21.39
CA SER A 498 -2.64 -8.81 22.43
C SER A 498 -3.11 -10.16 21.88
N ARG A 499 -3.70 -10.17 20.68
CA ARG A 499 -4.06 -11.39 19.94
C ARG A 499 -2.85 -12.21 19.48
N TYR A 500 -1.68 -11.58 19.44
CA TYR A 500 -0.40 -12.20 19.09
C TYR A 500 0.49 -12.37 20.32
N ALA A 501 -0.06 -12.17 21.52
CA ALA A 501 0.67 -12.47 22.74
C ALA A 501 1.13 -13.93 22.71
N PRO A 502 2.40 -14.21 23.00
CA PRO A 502 2.89 -15.57 22.98
C PRO A 502 2.18 -16.41 24.04
N GLU A 503 2.10 -17.73 23.81
CA GLU A 503 1.44 -18.64 24.74
C GLU A 503 2.05 -18.57 26.15
N ALA A 504 1.21 -18.81 27.15
CA ALA A 504 1.63 -18.74 28.54
C ALA A 504 2.82 -19.67 28.82
N GLY A 505 3.99 -19.08 29.12
CA GLY A 505 5.23 -19.80 29.40
C GLY A 505 6.20 -19.93 28.23
N VAL A 506 5.84 -19.46 27.03
CA VAL A 506 6.74 -19.38 25.87
C VAL A 506 7.10 -17.90 25.65
N PRO A 507 8.36 -17.47 25.82
CA PRO A 507 8.73 -16.10 25.51
C PRO A 507 8.82 -15.89 23.99
N ALA A 508 8.37 -14.74 23.50
CA ALA A 508 8.64 -14.30 22.13
C ALA A 508 10.04 -13.64 22.06
N THR A 509 11.07 -14.41 22.35
CA THR A 509 12.45 -13.92 22.41
C THR A 509 12.95 -13.56 21.01
N VAL A 510 13.29 -12.30 20.79
CA VAL A 510 13.92 -11.80 19.57
C VAL A 510 15.44 -11.80 19.78
N THR A 511 16.14 -12.54 18.94
CA THR A 511 17.61 -12.56 18.87
C THR A 511 18.06 -11.90 17.57
N THR A 512 18.94 -10.92 17.67
CA THR A 512 19.55 -10.30 16.49
C THR A 512 20.92 -10.91 16.22
N ALA A 513 21.34 -10.95 14.95
CA ALA A 513 22.68 -11.44 14.58
C ALA A 513 23.82 -10.60 15.22
N SER A 514 23.55 -9.36 15.60
CA SER A 514 24.47 -8.48 16.34
C SER A 514 24.60 -8.81 17.83
N GLY A 515 23.79 -9.75 18.34
CA GLY A 515 23.86 -10.26 19.71
C GLY A 515 22.88 -9.62 20.70
N THR A 516 22.04 -8.67 20.26
CA THR A 516 20.94 -8.13 21.09
C THR A 516 19.85 -9.19 21.24
N VAL A 517 19.42 -9.41 22.49
CA VAL A 517 18.36 -10.37 22.85
C VAL A 517 17.36 -9.67 23.77
N PHE A 518 16.08 -9.76 23.44
CA PHE A 518 14.98 -9.25 24.27
C PHE A 518 13.71 -10.08 24.08
N ASP A 519 12.83 -10.06 25.07
CA ASP A 519 11.51 -10.69 24.96
C ASP A 519 10.50 -9.65 24.45
N TRP A 520 9.86 -9.96 23.33
CA TRP A 520 8.82 -9.10 22.76
C TRP A 520 7.50 -9.22 23.53
N THR A 521 6.83 -8.10 23.76
CA THR A 521 5.46 -8.03 24.27
C THR A 521 4.56 -7.20 23.36
N PRO A 522 3.23 -7.44 23.34
CA PRO A 522 2.29 -6.63 22.55
C PRO A 522 2.38 -5.11 22.75
N GLU A 523 2.73 -4.67 23.96
CA GLU A 523 2.91 -3.24 24.31
C GLU A 523 4.16 -2.63 23.64
N GLN A 524 5.05 -3.47 23.13
CA GLN A 524 6.23 -3.04 22.38
C GLN A 524 5.93 -2.66 20.93
N GLY A 525 4.74 -2.95 20.42
CA GLY A 525 4.37 -2.61 19.04
C GLY A 525 4.84 -3.65 18.03
N MET A 526 5.08 -3.22 16.80
CA MET A 526 5.65 -4.10 15.76
C MET A 526 7.12 -4.42 16.07
N LEU A 527 7.70 -5.43 15.41
CA LEU A 527 9.11 -5.78 15.59
C LEU A 527 10.06 -4.59 15.40
N LEU A 528 9.78 -3.70 14.43
CA LEU A 528 10.55 -2.46 14.26
C LEU A 528 10.54 -1.60 15.53
N ASP A 529 9.36 -1.38 16.12
CA ASP A 529 9.21 -0.54 17.32
C ASP A 529 9.98 -1.13 18.51
N ALA A 530 9.98 -2.46 18.62
CA ALA A 530 10.70 -3.18 19.67
C ALA A 530 12.23 -3.16 19.45
N LEU A 531 12.69 -3.33 18.21
CA LEU A 531 14.10 -3.25 17.84
C LEU A 531 14.67 -1.85 18.12
N GLU A 532 13.97 -0.79 17.69
CA GLU A 532 14.38 0.60 17.93
C GLU A 532 14.46 0.92 19.44
N ARG A 533 13.56 0.36 20.27
CA ARG A 533 13.61 0.50 21.74
C ARG A 533 14.79 -0.20 22.40
N CYS A 534 15.38 -1.18 21.71
CA CYS A 534 16.59 -1.87 22.14
C CYS A 534 17.85 -1.29 21.47
N ASP A 535 17.77 -0.06 20.96
CA ASP A 535 18.86 0.66 20.27
C ASP A 535 19.41 -0.09 19.03
N VAL A 536 18.57 -0.92 18.41
CA VAL A 536 18.89 -1.61 17.17
C VAL A 536 18.45 -0.73 16.00
N ASP A 537 19.42 -0.19 15.26
CA ASP A 537 19.17 0.66 14.09
C ASP A 537 18.69 -0.17 12.91
N VAL A 538 17.46 0.06 12.48
CA VAL A 538 16.85 -0.61 11.33
C VAL A 538 16.38 0.43 10.35
N ASP A 539 16.85 0.27 9.11
CA ASP A 539 16.43 1.09 7.99
C ASP A 539 14.90 1.05 7.83
N SER A 540 14.21 2.17 8.03
CA SER A 540 12.75 2.23 7.91
C SER A 540 12.25 3.50 7.21
N LEU A 541 11.03 3.45 6.67
CA LEU A 541 10.41 4.56 5.93
C LEU A 541 8.90 4.66 6.14
N CYS A 542 8.13 3.69 5.63
CA CYS A 542 6.67 3.80 5.64
C CYS A 542 6.02 3.35 6.97
N ARG A 543 6.74 2.58 7.80
CA ARG A 543 6.25 1.92 9.02
C ARG A 543 4.91 1.18 8.87
N ALA A 544 4.64 0.68 7.68
CA ALA A 544 3.37 0.06 7.30
C ALA A 544 3.53 -1.07 6.25
N GLY A 545 4.76 -1.59 6.09
CA GLY A 545 5.01 -2.76 5.25
C GLY A 545 4.84 -2.53 3.74
N ALA A 546 4.79 -1.29 3.29
CA ALA A 546 4.51 -0.99 1.87
C ALA A 546 5.74 -0.65 1.04
N CYS A 547 6.77 -0.08 1.65
CA CYS A 547 7.96 0.38 0.92
C CYS A 547 9.11 -0.64 0.87
N GLY A 548 9.02 -1.75 1.61
CA GLY A 548 10.08 -2.77 1.69
C GLY A 548 11.34 -2.37 2.46
N LYS A 549 11.52 -1.09 2.82
CA LYS A 549 12.77 -0.61 3.43
C LYS A 549 13.16 -1.30 4.75
N CYS A 550 12.15 -1.73 5.51
CA CYS A 550 12.30 -2.45 6.78
C CYS A 550 12.51 -3.96 6.60
N ALA A 551 12.90 -4.42 5.41
CA ALA A 551 13.20 -5.82 5.16
C ALA A 551 14.49 -6.22 5.87
N LEU A 552 14.42 -7.29 6.64
CA LEU A 552 15.53 -7.95 7.30
C LEU A 552 15.44 -9.46 7.04
N THR A 553 16.53 -10.20 7.12
CA THR A 553 16.50 -11.65 6.95
C THR A 553 16.01 -12.32 8.23
N LEU A 554 14.96 -13.13 8.15
CA LEU A 554 14.48 -14.01 9.21
C LEU A 554 15.25 -15.33 9.13
N ARG A 555 16.23 -15.51 10.03
CA ARG A 555 17.08 -16.72 10.07
C ARG A 555 16.39 -17.91 10.70
N ALA A 556 15.54 -17.66 11.70
CA ALA A 556 14.80 -18.69 12.40
C ALA A 556 13.52 -18.15 13.05
N GLY A 557 12.56 -19.03 13.28
CA GLY A 557 11.32 -18.72 13.96
C GLY A 557 10.20 -18.27 13.03
N GLN A 558 9.08 -17.84 13.61
CA GLN A 558 7.89 -17.46 12.87
C GLN A 558 7.41 -16.07 13.26
N ILE A 559 6.89 -15.38 12.25
CA ILE A 559 6.28 -14.07 12.39
C ILE A 559 4.86 -14.10 11.85
N ALA A 560 4.03 -13.17 12.31
CA ALA A 560 2.75 -12.85 11.71
C ALA A 560 2.75 -11.39 11.25
N TYR A 561 1.93 -11.10 10.24
CA TYR A 561 1.66 -9.74 9.80
C TYR A 561 0.25 -9.35 10.24
N PRO A 562 0.08 -8.55 11.30
CA PRO A 562 -1.25 -8.09 11.69
C PRO A 562 -1.94 -7.27 10.59
N ILE A 563 -1.15 -6.61 9.74
CA ILE A 563 -1.59 -6.07 8.46
C ILE A 563 -0.68 -6.64 7.39
N GLU A 564 -1.26 -7.32 6.41
CA GLU A 564 -0.49 -7.87 5.29
C GLU A 564 0.23 -6.73 4.54
N PRO A 565 1.57 -6.75 4.50
CA PRO A 565 2.36 -5.73 3.81
C PRO A 565 2.09 -5.77 2.30
N SER A 566 2.18 -4.61 1.64
CA SER A 566 2.05 -4.54 0.18
C SER A 566 3.39 -4.59 -0.55
N ALA A 567 4.51 -4.42 0.16
CA ALA A 567 5.82 -4.53 -0.46
C ALA A 567 6.13 -5.99 -0.80
N PRO A 568 6.73 -6.27 -1.97
CA PRO A 568 7.32 -7.58 -2.21
C PRO A 568 8.46 -7.82 -1.21
N ARG A 569 8.68 -9.09 -0.89
CA ARG A 569 9.77 -9.59 -0.05
C ARG A 569 10.12 -11.02 -0.49
N ASP A 570 11.37 -11.38 -0.31
CA ASP A 570 11.83 -12.75 -0.49
C ASP A 570 11.32 -13.66 0.63
N ALA A 571 11.46 -14.99 0.46
CA ALA A 571 10.87 -15.97 1.37
C ALA A 571 11.50 -15.93 2.78
N ASP A 572 12.78 -15.57 2.85
CA ASP A 572 13.57 -15.40 4.07
C ASP A 572 13.57 -13.95 4.57
N GLU A 573 12.82 -13.04 3.94
CA GLU A 573 12.73 -11.65 4.39
C GLU A 573 11.49 -11.39 5.26
N VAL A 574 11.68 -10.60 6.31
CA VAL A 574 10.63 -10.06 7.17
C VAL A 574 10.59 -8.54 7.10
N LEU A 575 9.41 -7.98 6.86
CA LEU A 575 9.16 -6.54 6.95
C LEU A 575 8.84 -6.18 8.39
N VAL A 576 9.88 -5.95 9.21
CA VAL A 576 9.74 -5.82 10.68
C VAL A 576 8.83 -4.67 11.11
N CYS A 577 8.59 -3.70 10.23
CA CYS A 577 7.67 -2.60 10.47
C CYS A 577 6.18 -2.96 10.35
N SER A 578 5.85 -4.21 10.01
CA SER A 578 4.48 -4.71 10.02
C SER A 578 4.38 -6.14 10.56
N ALA A 579 5.48 -6.68 11.08
CA ALA A 579 5.54 -8.02 11.61
C ALA A 579 5.55 -8.03 13.14
N VAL A 580 5.04 -9.13 13.71
CA VAL A 580 5.16 -9.50 15.12
C VAL A 580 5.67 -10.94 15.23
N PRO A 581 6.46 -11.28 16.26
CA PRO A 581 6.91 -12.65 16.47
C PRO A 581 5.77 -13.52 17.02
N LEU A 582 5.69 -14.78 16.58
CA LEU A 582 4.76 -15.79 17.14
C LEU A 582 5.41 -16.65 18.23
N GLY A 583 6.71 -16.48 18.45
CA GLY A 583 7.54 -17.22 19.40
C GLY A 583 8.99 -16.73 19.31
N PRO A 584 9.98 -17.53 19.73
CA PRO A 584 11.38 -17.17 19.54
C PRO A 584 11.72 -16.98 18.05
N VAL A 585 12.42 -15.89 17.73
CA VAL A 585 12.85 -15.55 16.36
C VAL A 585 14.31 -15.09 16.34
N GLU A 586 15.01 -15.39 15.24
CA GLU A 586 16.35 -14.87 14.94
C GLU A 586 16.31 -14.01 13.68
N ILE A 587 16.75 -12.74 13.78
CA ILE A 587 16.72 -11.78 12.68
C ILE A 587 18.14 -11.26 12.41
N ASP A 588 18.51 -11.18 11.14
CA ASP A 588 19.75 -10.58 10.67
C ASP A 588 19.54 -9.06 10.51
N VAL A 589 20.21 -8.27 11.35
CA VAL A 589 20.13 -6.81 11.35
C VAL A 589 21.43 -6.20 10.86
#